data_AF-A0A950XDH1-F1
#
_entry.id   AF-A0A950XDH1-F1
#
_cell.length_a   1.000
_cell.length_b   1.000
_cell.length_c   1.000
_cell.angle_alpha   90.00
_cell.angle_beta   90.00
_cell.angle_gamma   90.00
#
_symmetry.space_group_name_H-M   'P 1'
#
loop_
_entity.id
_entity.type
_entity.pdbx_description
1 polymer ?
#
loop_
_entity_poly.entity_id
_entity_poly.type
_entity_poly.pdbx_seq_one_letter_code
_entity_poly.pdbx_strand_id
1 'polypeptide(L)'
;MVVAACCAFIPATARAIGTLNIHQGTGKLNTYKDVEIKVFSGSLFLTSDDGNGTIVITRAACSFQGEILVCFPTAAALVQDGESSALNLKSGTLYFNSTNAAQPLSRSSAKLPPNSVMATLALNDGTSINVTGRIDEVIGQ
;
A
#
# COMPACT_ATOMS: atom_id res chain seq x y z
N MET A 1 -34.43 -19.05 20.44
CA MET A 1 -33.64 -17.81 20.60
C MET A 1 -32.47 -17.90 19.64
N VAL A 2 -32.54 -17.22 18.49
CA VAL A 2 -31.52 -17.27 17.44
C VAL A 2 -30.44 -16.25 17.82
N VAL A 3 -29.27 -16.73 18.26
CA VAL A 3 -28.11 -15.88 18.50
C VAL A 3 -27.47 -15.64 17.13
N ALA A 4 -27.81 -14.52 16.51
CA ALA A 4 -27.12 -14.03 15.32
C ALA A 4 -25.72 -13.55 15.75
N ALA A 5 -24.72 -14.40 15.52
CA ALA A 5 -23.32 -14.03 15.70
C ALA A 5 -22.95 -12.99 14.64
N CYS A 6 -22.91 -11.72 15.04
CA CYS A 6 -22.39 -10.63 14.24
C CYS A 6 -20.86 -10.80 14.17
N CYS A 7 -20.37 -11.49 13.14
CA CYS A 7 -18.93 -11.55 12.86
C CYS A 7 -18.46 -10.16 12.44
N ALA A 8 -17.96 -9.39 13.41
CA ALA A 8 -17.24 -8.16 13.14
C ALA A 8 -15.97 -8.52 12.34
N PHE A 9 -15.94 -8.14 11.07
CA PHE A 9 -14.71 -8.16 10.27
C PHE A 9 -13.79 -7.05 10.80
N ILE A 10 -12.97 -7.39 11.78
CA ILE A 10 -11.93 -6.48 12.28
C ILE A 10 -10.86 -6.38 11.18
N PRO A 11 -10.47 -5.17 10.75
CA PRO A 11 -9.47 -5.01 9.69
C PRO A 11 -8.12 -5.54 10.17
N ALA A 12 -7.65 -6.63 9.55
CA ALA A 12 -6.33 -7.19 9.82
C ALA A 12 -5.24 -6.14 9.61
N THR A 13 -4.29 -6.09 10.54
CA THR A 13 -3.10 -5.26 10.40
C THR A 13 -2.01 -6.09 9.74
N ALA A 14 -1.35 -5.56 8.72
CA ALA A 14 -0.32 -6.31 8.00
C ALA A 14 0.98 -5.51 7.99
N ARG A 15 2.10 -6.20 8.22
CA ARG A 15 3.44 -5.66 8.15
C ARG A 15 4.18 -6.31 6.99
N ALA A 16 4.82 -5.48 6.20
CA ALA A 16 5.62 -5.87 5.05
C ALA A 16 6.93 -5.08 5.01
N ILE A 17 7.98 -5.68 4.47
CA ILE A 17 9.23 -4.96 4.13
C ILE A 17 9.32 -4.90 2.61
N GLY A 18 9.70 -3.72 2.09
CA GLY A 18 9.67 -3.48 0.65
C GLY A 18 10.67 -2.46 0.15
N THR A 19 10.53 -2.16 -1.14
CA THR A 19 11.28 -1.15 -1.86
C THR A 19 10.30 -0.08 -2.36
N LEU A 20 10.65 1.18 -2.12
CA LEU A 20 9.95 2.36 -2.61
C LEU A 20 10.81 3.03 -3.69
N ASN A 21 10.23 3.24 -4.86
CA ASN A 21 10.85 3.94 -5.97
C ASN A 21 10.05 5.22 -6.24
N ILE A 22 10.72 6.37 -6.16
CA ILE A 22 10.15 7.68 -6.47
C ILE A 22 10.79 8.18 -7.76
N HIS A 23 10.02 8.20 -8.84
CA HIS A 23 10.40 8.84 -10.09
C HIS A 23 9.86 10.26 -10.07
N GLN A 24 10.73 11.24 -9.92
CA GLN A 24 10.35 12.66 -9.92
C GLN A 24 9.98 13.11 -11.35
N GLY A 25 9.11 14.11 -11.47
CA GLY A 25 8.79 14.72 -12.78
C GLY A 25 10.01 15.29 -13.51
N THR A 26 11.11 15.54 -12.79
CA THR A 26 12.43 15.95 -13.32
C THR A 26 13.22 14.81 -13.99
N GLY A 27 12.74 13.57 -13.91
CA GLY A 27 13.42 12.37 -14.41
C GLY A 27 14.36 11.68 -13.40
N LYS A 28 14.56 12.26 -12.22
CA LYS A 28 15.36 11.64 -11.16
C LYS A 28 14.62 10.43 -10.56
N LEU A 29 15.34 9.31 -10.40
CA LEU A 29 14.87 8.14 -9.67
C LEU A 29 15.55 8.08 -8.30
N ASN A 30 14.76 8.08 -7.23
CA ASN A 30 15.22 7.76 -5.88
C ASN A 30 14.66 6.39 -5.48
N THR A 31 15.54 5.49 -5.01
CA THR A 31 15.16 4.17 -4.53
C THR A 31 15.47 4.06 -3.05
N TYR A 32 14.47 3.67 -2.27
CA TYR A 32 14.56 3.42 -0.84
C TYR A 32 14.29 1.94 -0.61
N LYS A 33 15.25 1.26 0.02
CA LYS A 33 15.14 -0.14 0.42
C LYS A 33 14.65 -0.24 1.86
N ASP A 34 14.24 -1.44 2.24
CA ASP A 34 13.87 -1.80 3.60
C ASP A 34 12.77 -0.88 4.19
N VAL A 35 11.88 -0.42 3.29
CA VAL A 35 10.73 0.40 3.66
C VAL A 35 9.73 -0.47 4.39
N GLU A 36 9.39 -0.08 5.60
CA GLU A 36 8.35 -0.71 6.39
C GLU A 36 6.98 -0.30 5.83
N ILE A 37 6.17 -1.30 5.52
CA ILE A 37 4.84 -1.15 4.96
C ILE A 37 3.85 -1.66 6.00
N LYS A 38 3.04 -0.77 6.54
CA LYS A 38 2.02 -1.07 7.54
C LYS A 38 0.63 -0.78 7.01
N VAL A 39 -0.26 -1.74 7.15
CA VAL A 39 -1.67 -1.60 6.82
C VAL A 39 -2.45 -1.44 8.11
N PHE A 40 -3.05 -0.27 8.35
CA PHE A 40 -3.80 -0.01 9.58
C PHE A 40 -5.00 0.91 9.33
N SER A 41 -6.17 0.53 9.86
CA SER A 41 -7.39 1.36 9.88
C SER A 41 -7.70 2.09 8.56
N GLY A 42 -7.80 1.34 7.46
CA GLY A 42 -8.09 1.93 6.15
C GLY A 42 -6.93 2.72 5.52
N SER A 43 -5.76 2.78 6.14
CA SER A 43 -4.58 3.45 5.58
C SER A 43 -3.41 2.50 5.35
N LEU A 44 -2.51 2.89 4.44
CA LEU A 44 -1.22 2.27 4.20
C LEU A 44 -0.14 3.28 4.62
N PHE A 45 0.78 2.83 5.46
CA PHE A 45 1.91 3.60 5.95
C PHE A 45 3.18 3.02 5.35
N LEU A 46 4.02 3.88 4.78
CA LEU A 46 5.29 3.52 4.17
C LEU A 46 6.39 4.30 4.89
N THR A 47 7.10 3.65 5.79
CA THR A 47 8.12 4.28 6.63
C THR A 47 9.50 3.89 6.12
N SER A 48 10.37 4.87 5.88
CA SER A 48 11.76 4.63 5.49
C SER A 48 12.51 3.81 6.55
N ASP A 49 13.56 3.11 6.13
CA ASP A 49 14.38 2.27 7.03
C ASP A 49 14.97 3.05 8.21
N ASP A 50 15.34 4.31 7.98
CA ASP A 50 15.84 5.22 9.02
C ASP A 50 14.74 5.80 9.93
N GLY A 51 13.47 5.52 9.63
CA GLY A 51 12.30 6.01 10.37
C GLY A 51 11.99 7.50 10.19
N ASN A 52 12.77 8.24 9.40
CA ASN A 52 12.67 9.70 9.31
C ASN A 52 11.52 10.19 8.43
N GLY A 53 11.09 9.37 7.47
CA GLY A 53 10.02 9.71 6.53
C GLY A 53 8.93 8.65 6.50
N THR A 54 7.67 9.08 6.60
CA THR A 54 6.52 8.19 6.44
C THR A 54 5.55 8.75 5.41
N ILE A 55 5.27 7.99 4.35
CA ILE A 55 4.16 8.28 3.44
C ILE A 55 2.90 7.61 3.97
N VAL A 56 1.87 8.39 4.23
CA VAL A 56 0.55 7.92 4.65
C VAL A 56 -0.38 7.97 3.45
N ILE A 57 -0.99 6.85 3.10
CA ILE A 57 -1.91 6.70 1.97
C ILE A 57 -3.26 6.27 2.52
N THR A 58 -4.26 7.13 2.41
CA THR A 58 -5.63 6.83 2.84
C THR A 58 -6.33 6.02 1.75
N ARG A 59 -6.79 4.82 2.09
CA ARG A 59 -7.58 3.95 1.20
C ARG A 59 -9.06 4.27 1.42
N ALA A 60 -9.80 4.55 0.36
CA ALA A 60 -11.24 4.80 0.48
C ALA A 60 -12.11 3.84 -0.32
N ALA A 61 -11.59 3.23 -1.40
CA ALA A 61 -12.35 2.29 -2.23
C ALA A 61 -11.55 1.01 -2.47
N CYS A 62 -11.85 -0.05 -1.71
CA CYS A 62 -11.24 -1.37 -1.85
C CYS A 62 -12.25 -2.39 -2.37
N SER A 63 -11.82 -3.28 -3.26
CA SER A 63 -12.61 -4.38 -3.79
C SER A 63 -11.71 -5.59 -4.04
N PHE A 64 -12.26 -6.78 -3.90
CA PHE A 64 -11.56 -8.00 -4.29
C PHE A 64 -11.67 -8.21 -5.81
N GLN A 65 -10.54 -8.49 -6.44
CA GLN A 65 -10.45 -8.94 -7.83
C GLN A 65 -9.84 -10.34 -7.83
N GLY A 66 -10.70 -11.36 -7.86
CA GLY A 66 -10.28 -12.71 -7.48
C GLY A 66 -9.88 -12.73 -6.00
N GLU A 67 -8.66 -13.19 -5.71
CA GLU A 67 -8.11 -13.26 -4.34
C GLU A 67 -7.19 -12.06 -3.99
N ILE A 68 -7.06 -11.08 -4.90
CA ILE A 68 -6.29 -9.86 -4.66
C ILE A 68 -7.22 -8.77 -4.12
N LEU A 69 -6.86 -8.13 -3.02
CA LEU A 69 -7.50 -6.90 -2.57
C LEU A 69 -6.92 -5.71 -3.34
N VAL A 70 -7.76 -5.01 -4.10
CA VAL A 70 -7.39 -3.83 -4.89
C VAL A 70 -8.02 -2.60 -4.28
N CYS A 71 -7.22 -1.60 -3.95
CA CYS A 71 -7.68 -0.33 -3.38
C CYS A 71 -7.30 0.87 -4.23
N PHE A 72 -8.19 1.85 -4.29
CA PHE A 72 -7.94 3.17 -4.86
C PHE A 72 -7.76 4.18 -3.71
N PRO A 73 -6.59 4.83 -3.64
CA PRO A 73 -6.31 5.84 -2.64
C PRO A 73 -7.01 7.15 -2.98
N THR A 74 -7.46 7.88 -1.95
CA THR A 74 -8.08 9.21 -2.11
C THR A 74 -7.19 10.34 -1.66
N ALA A 75 -6.23 10.06 -0.79
CA ALA A 75 -5.28 11.04 -0.29
C ALA A 75 -3.94 10.37 0.00
N ALA A 76 -2.87 11.16 -0.11
CA ALA A 76 -1.55 10.78 0.37
C ALA A 76 -0.88 11.99 1.03
N ALA A 77 -0.06 11.75 2.04
CA ALA A 77 0.73 12.77 2.72
C ALA A 77 2.12 12.22 3.07
N LEU A 78 3.13 13.09 3.03
CA LEU A 78 4.45 12.83 3.58
C LEU A 78 4.52 13.41 4.98
N VAL A 79 4.83 12.57 5.96
CA VAL A 79 5.15 12.97 7.33
C VAL A 79 6.65 12.82 7.52
N GLN A 80 7.34 13.93 7.78
CA GLN A 80 8.78 13.96 7.96
C GLN A 80 9.15 15.14 8.87
N ASP A 81 10.13 14.94 9.76
CA ASP A 81 10.62 15.98 10.68
C ASP A 81 9.51 16.64 11.54
N GLY A 82 8.45 15.89 11.84
CA GLY A 82 7.27 16.36 12.59
C GLY A 82 6.27 17.17 11.77
N GLU A 83 6.56 17.43 10.49
CA GLU A 83 5.67 18.14 9.58
C GLU A 83 4.90 17.16 8.68
N SER A 84 3.68 17.55 8.30
CA SER A 84 2.84 16.78 7.37
C SER A 84 2.56 17.61 6.12
N SER A 85 3.03 17.12 4.97
CA SER A 85 2.85 17.73 3.66
C SER A 85 1.92 16.87 2.80
N ALA A 86 0.81 17.45 2.34
CA ALA A 86 -0.10 16.75 1.43
C ALA A 86 0.59 16.49 0.08
N LEU A 87 0.46 15.25 -0.42
CA LEU A 87 0.88 14.88 -1.76
C LEU A 87 -0.32 15.04 -2.70
N ASN A 88 -0.18 15.90 -3.70
CA ASN A 88 -1.24 16.19 -4.68
C ASN A 88 -1.47 14.99 -5.61
N LEU A 89 -2.23 14.02 -5.13
CA LEU A 89 -2.52 12.76 -5.80
C LEU A 89 -3.37 13.00 -7.05
N LYS A 90 -2.89 12.49 -8.19
CA LYS A 90 -3.64 12.42 -9.45
C LYS A 90 -4.43 11.12 -9.54
N SER A 91 -3.76 10.00 -9.23
CA SER A 91 -4.34 8.66 -9.25
C SER A 91 -3.47 7.71 -8.44
N GLY A 92 -4.02 6.58 -8.03
CA GLY A 92 -3.22 5.50 -7.51
C GLY A 92 -3.94 4.17 -7.52
N THR A 93 -3.20 3.10 -7.32
CA THR A 93 -3.76 1.76 -7.16
C THR A 93 -2.87 0.96 -6.23
N LEU A 94 -3.48 0.30 -5.26
CA LEU A 94 -2.82 -0.60 -4.33
C LEU A 94 -3.35 -2.01 -4.58
N TYR A 95 -2.45 -2.98 -4.56
CA TYR A 95 -2.75 -4.39 -4.68
C TYR A 95 -2.16 -5.12 -3.49
N PHE A 96 -2.95 -5.98 -2.86
CA PHE A 96 -2.53 -6.84 -1.78
C PHE A 96 -2.88 -8.28 -2.12
N ASN A 97 -1.86 -9.13 -2.20
CA ASN A 97 -2.00 -10.57 -2.29
C ASN A 97 -1.58 -11.20 -0.97
N SER A 98 -2.54 -11.51 -0.11
CA SER A 98 -2.31 -12.23 1.15
C SER A 98 -2.37 -13.75 0.99
N THR A 99 -2.40 -14.26 -0.24
CA THR A 99 -2.45 -15.70 -0.51
C THR A 99 -1.04 -16.28 -0.61
N ASN A 100 -0.94 -17.60 -0.45
CA ASN A 100 0.30 -18.35 -0.64
C ASN A 100 0.59 -18.68 -2.11
N ALA A 101 -0.21 -18.18 -3.05
CA ALA A 101 -0.03 -18.37 -4.48
C ALA A 101 0.16 -17.03 -5.21
N ALA A 102 0.84 -17.06 -6.36
CA ALA A 102 0.91 -15.89 -7.23
C ALA A 102 -0.45 -15.66 -7.90
N GLN A 103 -0.99 -14.45 -7.79
CA GLN A 103 -2.31 -14.10 -8.29
C GLN A 103 -2.20 -13.25 -9.56
N PRO A 104 -3.01 -13.48 -10.60
CA PRO A 104 -2.96 -12.67 -11.80
C PRO A 104 -3.49 -11.25 -11.51
N LEU A 105 -2.80 -10.23 -12.03
CA LEU A 105 -3.37 -8.89 -12.05
C LEU A 105 -4.45 -8.83 -13.15
N SER A 106 -5.59 -8.23 -12.83
CA SER A 106 -6.67 -8.10 -13.81
C SER A 106 -6.16 -7.33 -15.03
N ARG A 107 -6.47 -7.84 -16.23
CA ARG A 107 -6.10 -7.23 -17.52
C ARG A 107 -4.59 -7.10 -17.76
N SER A 108 -3.75 -7.86 -17.05
CA SER A 108 -2.31 -7.92 -17.27
C SER A 108 -1.84 -9.37 -17.35
N SER A 109 -0.76 -9.64 -18.07
CA SER A 109 -0.05 -10.92 -18.01
C SER A 109 0.81 -11.05 -16.75
N ALA A 110 1.01 -9.94 -16.02
CA ALA A 110 1.76 -9.93 -14.78
C ALA A 110 1.01 -10.63 -13.64
N LYS A 111 1.79 -11.27 -12.76
CA LYS A 111 1.29 -11.89 -11.54
C LYS A 111 1.86 -11.16 -10.33
N LEU A 112 1.02 -10.90 -9.35
CA LEU A 112 1.42 -10.42 -8.05
C LEU A 112 1.93 -11.63 -7.22
N PRO A 113 3.19 -11.63 -6.75
CA PRO A 113 3.75 -12.73 -5.96
C PRO A 113 2.90 -13.06 -4.73
N PRO A 114 3.00 -14.30 -4.19
CA PRO A 114 2.35 -14.64 -2.92
C PRO A 114 2.81 -13.72 -1.79
N ASN A 115 1.92 -13.45 -0.83
CA ASN A 115 2.20 -12.62 0.35
C ASN A 115 2.92 -11.32 -0.02
N SER A 116 2.34 -10.55 -0.94
CA SER A 116 2.98 -9.32 -1.43
C SER A 116 2.02 -8.15 -1.52
N VAL A 117 2.59 -6.96 -1.45
CA VAL A 117 1.92 -5.69 -1.64
C VAL A 117 2.59 -4.95 -2.79
N MET A 118 1.78 -4.33 -3.64
CA MET A 118 2.25 -3.43 -4.68
C MET A 118 1.39 -2.17 -4.65
N ALA A 119 2.01 -1.00 -4.72
CA ALA A 119 1.28 0.25 -4.88
C ALA A 119 1.92 1.11 -5.95
N THR A 120 1.10 1.79 -6.72
CA THR A 120 1.52 2.81 -7.68
C THR A 120 0.69 4.05 -7.44
N LEU A 121 1.36 5.18 -7.24
CA LEU A 121 0.74 6.50 -7.12
C LEU A 121 1.31 7.41 -8.20
N ALA A 122 0.47 8.26 -8.76
CA ALA A 122 0.87 9.34 -9.63
C ALA A 122 0.42 10.66 -9.00
N LEU A 123 1.32 11.63 -8.96
CA LEU A 123 1.07 12.98 -8.46
C LEU A 123 0.87 13.95 -9.64
N ASN A 124 0.24 15.10 -9.37
CA ASN A 124 -0.07 16.10 -10.39
C ASN A 124 1.18 16.78 -10.99
N ASP A 125 2.29 16.80 -10.28
CA ASP A 125 3.58 17.35 -10.72
C ASP A 125 4.37 16.40 -11.65
N GLY A 126 3.80 15.24 -11.99
CA GLY A 126 4.45 14.21 -12.80
C GLY A 126 5.30 13.22 -11.99
N THR A 127 5.40 13.38 -10.67
CA THR A 127 6.06 12.41 -9.79
C THR A 127 5.24 11.11 -9.74
N SER A 128 5.91 9.97 -9.87
CA SER A 128 5.30 8.65 -9.65
C SER A 128 6.01 7.91 -8.54
N ILE A 129 5.22 7.25 -7.69
CA ILE A 129 5.69 6.52 -6.52
C ILE A 129 5.27 5.07 -6.69
N ASN A 130 6.24 4.17 -6.73
CA ASN A 130 6.02 2.73 -6.84
C ASN A 130 6.55 2.02 -5.61
N VAL A 131 5.73 1.14 -5.04
CA VAL A 131 6.06 0.35 -3.86
C VAL A 131 5.86 -1.10 -4.19
N THR A 132 6.81 -1.93 -3.79
CA THR A 132 6.68 -3.38 -3.80
C THR A 132 7.22 -3.92 -2.49
N GLY A 133 6.48 -4.80 -1.82
CA GLY A 133 6.95 -5.42 -0.59
C GLY A 133 6.40 -6.82 -0.39
N ARG A 134 7.02 -7.55 0.53
CA ARG A 134 6.58 -8.86 0.97
C ARG A 134 5.87 -8.72 2.30
N ILE A 135 4.68 -9.28 2.41
CA ILE A 135 3.89 -9.38 3.63
C ILE A 135 4.52 -10.49 4.46
N ASP A 136 5.26 -10.09 5.49
CA ASP A 136 5.94 -11.01 6.39
C ASP A 136 5.02 -11.42 7.55
N GLU A 137 4.07 -10.55 7.92
CA GLU A 137 3.16 -10.78 9.03
C GLU A 137 1.77 -10.23 8.72
N VAL A 138 0.75 -11.09 8.82
CA VAL A 138 -0.63 -10.66 8.99
C VAL A 138 -0.88 -10.70 10.49
N ILE A 139 -0.78 -9.54 11.14
CA ILE A 139 -1.13 -9.39 12.55
C ILE A 139 -2.65 -9.41 12.63
N GLY A 140 -3.18 -10.62 12.75
CA GLY A 140 -4.49 -10.88 13.29
C GLY A 140 -4.47 -10.50 14.77
N GLN A 141 -5.41 -9.67 15.18
CA GLN A 141 -5.79 -9.54 16.58
C GLN A 141 -7.18 -10.13 16.76
#